data_AF-A0A955G1V6-F1
#
_entry.id   AF-A0A955G1V6-F1
#
_cell.length_a   1.000
_cell.length_b   1.000
_cell.length_c   1.000
_cell.angle_alpha   90.00
_cell.angle_beta   90.00
_cell.angle_gamma   90.00
#
_symmetry.space_group_name_H-M   'P 1'
#
loop_
_entity.id
_entity.type
_entity.pdbx_description
1 polymer ?
#
loop_
_entity_poly.entity_id
_entity_poly.type
_entity_poly.pdbx_seq_one_letter_code
_entity_poly.pdbx_strand_id
1 'polypeptide(L)' 'GGGNNNQDKSEGARYRNVIGTYLHGSLLPKNPQIADWMLQIAITKKFGSFTPKPIDDSIADLARKHAFKRPR' A
#
# COMPACT_ATOMS: atom_id res chain seq x y z
N GLY A 1 16.67 -0.42 1.69
CA GLY A 1 17.04 0.03 0.33
C GLY A 1 17.52 1.45 0.43
N GLY A 2 18.07 2.00 -0.66
CA GLY A 2 18.59 3.37 -0.70
C GLY A 2 17.53 4.46 -0.75
N GLY A 3 16.23 4.13 -0.76
CA GLY A 3 15.17 5.14 -0.90
C GLY A 3 15.17 5.75 -2.31
N ASN A 4 14.72 7.01 -2.42
CA ASN A 4 14.76 7.77 -3.67
C ASN A 4 16.19 8.05 -4.14
N ASN A 5 17.10 8.28 -3.20
CA ASN A 5 18.53 8.49 -3.44
C ASN A 5 19.29 8.25 -2.11
N ASN A 6 20.62 8.14 -2.18
CA ASN A 6 21.45 7.81 -1.01
C ASN A 6 21.57 8.93 0.04
N GLN A 7 20.86 10.04 -0.11
CA GLN A 7 20.93 11.21 0.78
C GLN A 7 19.61 11.40 1.53
N ASP A 8 18.49 11.29 0.82
CA ASP A 8 17.16 11.46 1.33
C ASP A 8 16.66 10.18 2.00
N LYS A 9 16.13 10.31 3.22
CA LYS A 9 15.49 9.19 3.94
C LYS A 9 14.05 8.93 3.48
N SER A 10 13.73 9.30 2.24
CA SER A 10 12.40 9.15 1.64
C SER A 10 12.42 8.05 0.58
N GLU A 11 11.24 7.49 0.28
CA GLU A 11 11.05 6.44 -0.73
C GLU A 11 9.84 6.78 -1.59
N GLY A 12 10.00 6.59 -2.91
CA GLY A 12 8.96 6.83 -3.89
C GLY A 12 8.50 8.28 -3.97
N ALA A 13 7.34 8.47 -4.59
CA ALA A 13 6.66 9.74 -4.69
C ALA A 13 5.15 9.54 -4.56
N ARG A 14 4.47 10.52 -3.98
CA ARG A 14 3.01 10.57 -3.96
C ARG A 14 2.55 11.91 -4.53
N TYR A 15 1.71 11.88 -5.55
CA TYR A 15 1.04 13.06 -6.09
C TYR A 15 -0.45 12.80 -6.21
N ARG A 16 -1.26 13.50 -5.40
CA ARG A 16 -2.71 13.26 -5.29
C ARG A 16 -2.98 11.78 -4.97
N ASN A 17 -3.60 11.07 -5.92
CA ASN A 17 -3.99 9.66 -5.81
C ASN A 17 -3.01 8.73 -6.54
N VAL A 18 -1.86 9.25 -6.97
CA VAL A 18 -0.80 8.49 -7.66
C VAL A 18 0.32 8.21 -6.67
N ILE A 19 0.76 6.96 -6.63
CA ILE A 19 1.94 6.49 -5.88
C ILE A 19 2.94 5.92 -6.88
N GLY A 20 4.17 6.43 -6.87
CA GLY A 20 5.33 5.80 -7.48
C GLY A 20 6.23 5.26 -6.38
N THR A 21 6.74 4.05 -6.50
CA THR A 21 7.57 3.41 -5.46
C THR A 21 8.62 2.52 -6.12
N TYR A 22 9.82 2.49 -5.54
CA TYR A 22 10.91 1.59 -5.90
C TYR A 22 10.85 0.26 -5.13
N LEU A 23 9.80 0.03 -4.35
CA LEU A 23 9.59 -1.24 -3.66
C LEU A 23 9.35 -2.36 -4.68
N HIS A 24 10.30 -3.28 -4.77
CA HIS A 24 10.21 -4.46 -5.62
C HIS A 24 9.39 -5.60 -4.97
N GLY A 25 8.72 -6.38 -5.82
CA GLY A 25 7.82 -7.47 -5.45
C GLY A 25 6.36 -7.02 -5.25
N SER A 26 5.50 -7.91 -4.73
CA SER A 26 4.07 -7.62 -4.56
C SER A 26 3.85 -6.52 -3.51
N LEU A 27 3.63 -5.28 -3.95
CA LEU A 27 3.44 -4.10 -3.10
C LEU A 27 2.21 -4.22 -2.19
N LEU A 28 1.06 -4.58 -2.76
CA LEU A 28 -0.22 -4.55 -2.04
C LEU A 28 -0.29 -5.58 -0.89
N PRO A 29 0.10 -6.85 -1.07
CA PRO A 29 0.13 -7.80 0.04
C PRO A 29 1.10 -7.42 1.17
N LYS A 30 2.21 -6.73 0.84
CA LYS A 30 3.18 -6.26 1.84
C LYS A 30 2.69 -5.01 2.60
N ASN A 31 1.75 -4.27 2.00
CA ASN A 31 1.27 -2.98 2.48
C ASN A 31 -0.26 -2.91 2.33
N PRO A 32 -1.04 -3.72 3.07
CA PRO A 32 -2.50 -3.78 2.95
C PRO A 32 -3.17 -2.41 3.12
N GLN A 33 -2.61 -1.56 3.99
CA GLN A 33 -3.07 -0.19 4.17
C GLN A 33 -3.02 0.67 2.90
N ILE A 34 -2.05 0.42 1.99
CA ILE A 34 -1.99 1.10 0.69
C ILE A 34 -3.15 0.60 -0.19
N ALA A 35 -3.43 -0.70 -0.16
CA ALA A 35 -4.56 -1.28 -0.90
C ALA A 35 -5.90 -0.68 -0.42
N ASP A 36 -6.11 -0.60 0.90
CA ASP A 36 -7.31 -0.02 1.49
C ASP A 36 -7.48 1.44 1.11
N TRP A 37 -6.39 2.22 1.17
CA TRP A 37 -6.39 3.61 0.76
C TRP A 37 -6.75 3.78 -0.73
N MET A 38 -6.19 2.95 -1.62
CA MET A 38 -6.53 2.96 -3.05
C MET A 38 -7.99 2.62 -3.29
N LEU A 39 -8.52 1.61 -2.59
CA LEU A 39 -9.93 1.21 -2.67
C LEU A 39 -10.85 2.32 -2.16
N GLN A 40 -10.55 2.90 -1.00
CA GLN A 40 -11.32 4.01 -0.43
C GLN A 40 -11.40 5.19 -1.41
N ILE A 41 -10.28 5.57 -2.03
CA ILE A 41 -10.27 6.62 -3.06
C ILE A 41 -11.11 6.24 -4.26
N ALA A 42 -10.96 5.02 -4.78
CA ALA A 42 -11.68 4.55 -5.96
C ALA A 42 -13.20 4.55 -5.73
N ILE A 43 -13.64 4.02 -4.58
CA ILE A 43 -15.05 3.96 -4.18
C ILE A 43 -15.59 5.38 -3.97
N THR A 44 -14.88 6.22 -3.22
CA THR A 44 -15.30 7.61 -2.96
C THR A 44 -15.43 8.40 -4.26
N LYS A 45 -14.49 8.23 -5.21
CA LYS A 45 -14.55 8.90 -6.52
C LYS A 45 -15.73 8.41 -7.37
N LYS A 46 -16.08 7.13 -7.27
CA LYS A 46 -17.17 6.53 -8.07
C LYS A 46 -18.56 6.79 -7.48
N PHE A 47 -18.68 6.79 -6.15
CA PHE A 47 -19.98 6.81 -5.45
C PHE A 47 -20.19 8.04 -4.55
N GLY A 48 -19.22 8.96 -4.49
CA GLY A 48 -19.30 10.23 -3.76
C GLY A 48 -18.83 10.15 -2.31
N SER A 49 -19.11 9.06 -1.60
CA SER A 49 -18.65 8.85 -0.23
C SER A 49 -18.38 7.37 0.07
N PHE A 50 -17.57 7.12 1.09
CA PHE A 50 -17.31 5.79 1.59
C PHE A 50 -17.00 5.84 3.09
N THR A 51 -17.73 5.06 3.87
CA THR A 51 -17.46 4.86 5.30
C THR A 51 -17.12 3.39 5.52
N PRO A 52 -15.83 3.04 5.65
CA PRO A 52 -15.45 1.65 5.88
C PRO A 52 -15.98 1.17 7.22
N LYS A 53 -16.46 -0.07 7.25
CA LYS A 53 -16.72 -0.78 8.50
C LYS A 53 -15.45 -1.55 8.89
N PRO A 54 -15.14 -1.70 10.19
CA PRO A 54 -14.08 -2.59 10.62
C PRO A 54 -14.33 -3.99 10.07
N ILE A 55 -13.28 -4.59 9.49
CA ILE A 55 -13.25 -5.97 9.03
C ILE A 55 -12.11 -6.70 9.74
N ASP A 56 -12.17 -8.03 9.75
CA ASP A 56 -11.09 -8.85 10.29
C ASP A 56 -9.89 -8.87 9.31
N ASP A 57 -8.79 -8.28 9.72
CA ASP A 57 -7.55 -8.19 8.94
C ASP A 57 -6.64 -9.42 9.10
N SER A 58 -7.04 -10.46 9.84
CA SER A 58 -6.22 -11.64 10.11
C SER A 58 -5.62 -12.27 8.85
N ILE A 59 -6.39 -12.34 7.75
CA ILE A 59 -5.92 -12.88 6.46
C ILE A 59 -4.93 -11.92 5.78
N ALA A 60 -5.20 -10.61 5.79
CA ALA A 60 -4.31 -9.61 5.23
C ALA A 60 -2.96 -9.59 5.95
N ASP A 61 -2.98 -9.72 7.28
CA ASP A 61 -1.79 -9.83 8.12
C ASP A 61 -0.99 -11.10 7.86
N LEU A 62 -1.66 -12.24 7.69
CA LEU A 62 -1.00 -13.48 7.31
C LEU A 62 -0.35 -13.36 5.92
N ALA A 63 -1.07 -12.80 4.95
CA ALA A 63 -0.56 -12.56 3.61
C ALA A 63 0.66 -11.62 3.63
N ARG A 64 0.61 -10.56 4.45
CA ARG A 64 1.71 -9.63 4.68
C ARG A 64 2.94 -10.33 5.27
N LYS A 65 2.76 -11.08 6.36
CA LYS A 65 3.83 -11.86 7.00
C LYS A 65 4.46 -12.84 6.02
N HIS A 66 3.66 -13.52 5.20
CA HIS A 66 4.16 -14.44 4.19
C HIS A 66 4.90 -13.71 3.06
N ALA A 67 4.37 -12.58 2.58
CA ALA A 67 4.99 -11.77 1.52
C ALA A 67 6.34 -11.19 1.94
N PHE A 68 6.55 -10.89 3.23
CA PHE A 68 7.85 -10.46 3.76
C PHE A 68 8.91 -11.56 3.79
N LYS A 69 8.50 -12.83 3.90
CA LYS A 69 9.42 -13.98 3.90
C LYS A 69 9.88 -14.39 2.51
N ARG A 70 9.22 -13.90 1.44
CA ARG A 70 9.62 -14.21 0.06
C ARG A 70 10.95 -13.51 -0.25
N PRO A 71 11.90 -14.22 -0.91
CA PRO A 71 13.14 -13.60 -1.36
C PRO A 71 12.83 -12.41 -2.28
N ARG A 72 13.68 -11.37 -2.17
CA ARG A 72 13.57 -10.15 -2.96
C ARG A 72 14.14 -10.32 -4.35
#